data_AF-A0A5B7GDD2-F1
#
_entry.id   AF-A0A5B7GDD2-F1
#
_cell.length_a   1.000
_cell.length_b   1.000
_cell.length_c   1.000
_cell.angle_alpha   90.00
_cell.angle_beta   90.00
_cell.angle_gamma   90.00
#
_symmetry.space_group_name_H-M   'P 1'
#
loop_
_entity.id
_entity.type
_entity.pdbx_description
1 polymer ?
#
loop_
_entity_poly.entity_id
_entity_poly.type
_entity_poly.pdbx_seq_one_letter_code
_entity_poly.pdbx_strand_id
1 'polypeptide(L)'
;MVRRCPNIKVLSDDAPTYWLILLTFLLPQAGIAGWFGSYSFICQPCDFSNSPSALKMLRAAISYHASKFLDFFDTIFFVLNHKYSHVSLLHVAHHALMPVGLWYGVRHEPGKFCFMLCRHDKISFNRFL
;
A
#
# COMPACT_ATOMS: atom_id res chain seq x y z
N MET A 1 -6.49 40.89 8.63
CA MET A 1 -5.65 39.74 9.05
C MET A 1 -5.81 38.61 8.04
N VAL A 2 -5.05 38.64 6.94
CA VAL A 2 -5.05 37.55 5.96
C VAL A 2 -4.19 36.43 6.54
N ARG A 3 -4.79 35.32 6.98
CA ARG A 3 -4.01 34.15 7.37
C ARG A 3 -3.30 33.65 6.13
N ARG A 4 -1.98 33.76 6.11
CA ARG A 4 -1.15 33.15 5.08
C ARG A 4 -1.33 31.64 5.21
N CYS A 5 -2.01 31.01 4.25
CA CYS A 5 -2.05 29.55 4.19
C CYS A 5 -0.60 29.06 4.22
N PRO A 6 -0.29 28.00 5.00
CA PRO A 6 1.04 27.41 4.97
C PRO A 6 1.40 27.10 3.51
N ASN A 7 2.62 27.45 3.12
CA ASN A 7 3.13 27.27 1.77
C ASN A 7 3.11 25.77 1.46
N ILE A 8 2.10 25.31 0.73
CA ILE A 8 1.87 23.88 0.44
C ILE A 8 3.00 23.24 -0.40
N LYS A 9 3.92 24.08 -0.90
CA LYS A 9 5.16 23.68 -1.57
C LYS A 9 6.09 22.86 -0.67
N VAL A 10 6.12 23.11 0.65
CA VAL A 10 6.93 22.32 1.59
C VAL A 10 6.57 20.83 1.51
N LEU A 11 5.28 20.51 1.40
CA LEU A 11 4.80 19.13 1.30
C LEU A 11 5.17 18.44 -0.01
N SER A 12 5.32 19.17 -1.13
CA SER A 12 5.71 18.56 -2.41
C SER A 12 7.22 18.40 -2.57
N ASP A 13 8.01 19.26 -1.91
CA ASP A 13 9.48 19.23 -2.01
C ASP A 13 10.09 18.13 -1.11
N ASP A 14 9.37 17.69 -0.08
CA ASP A 14 9.78 16.58 0.82
C ASP A 14 9.43 15.18 0.29
N ALA A 15 8.64 15.08 -0.78
CA ALA A 15 8.21 13.81 -1.38
C ALA A 15 9.36 12.80 -1.62
N PRO A 16 10.49 13.15 -2.26
CA PRO A 16 11.58 12.18 -2.48
C PRO A 16 12.21 11.67 -1.18
N THR A 17 12.37 12.52 -0.17
CA THR A 17 12.90 12.12 1.15
C THR A 17 11.93 11.20 1.88
N TYR A 18 10.64 11.52 1.82
CA TYR A 18 9.56 10.71 2.37
C TYR A 18 9.51 9.31 1.76
N TRP A 19 9.62 9.19 0.42
CA TRP A 19 9.66 7.90 -0.26
C TRP A 19 10.86 7.05 0.16
N LEU A 20 12.03 7.66 0.31
CA LEU A 20 13.23 6.95 0.77
C LEU A 20 13.04 6.40 2.19
N ILE A 21 12.48 7.20 3.11
CA ILE A 21 12.21 6.77 4.49
C ILE A 21 11.19 5.62 4.51
N LEU A 22 10.11 5.72 3.74
CA LEU A 22 9.12 4.65 3.63
C LEU A 22 9.71 3.35 3.10
N LEU A 23 10.51 3.40 2.03
CA LEU A 23 11.11 2.20 1.45
C LEU A 23 12.07 1.53 2.45
N THR A 24 12.88 2.34 3.15
CA THR A 24 13.79 1.85 4.19
C THR A 24 13.04 1.25 5.38
N PHE A 25 11.81 1.69 5.67
CA PHE A 25 10.98 1.16 6.74
C PHE A 25 10.19 -0.10 6.34
N LEU A 26 9.60 -0.11 5.14
CA LEU A 26 8.68 -1.16 4.67
C LEU A 26 9.40 -2.40 4.14
N LEU A 27 10.50 -2.24 3.39
CA LEU A 27 11.23 -3.36 2.79
C LEU A 27 11.80 -4.33 3.85
N PRO A 28 12.43 -3.87 4.94
CA PRO A 28 12.91 -4.78 5.98
C PRO A 28 11.77 -5.48 6.72
N GLN A 29 10.63 -4.82 6.92
CA GLN A 29 9.47 -5.44 7.58
C GLN A 29 8.87 -6.55 6.74
N ALA A 30 8.63 -6.29 5.45
CA ALA A 30 8.13 -7.31 4.53
C ALA A 30 9.16 -8.44 4.30
N GLY A 31 10.44 -8.06 4.21
CA GLY A 31 11.55 -9.00 4.05
C GLY A 31 11.70 -9.94 5.24
N ILE A 32 11.82 -9.41 6.45
CA ILE A 32 12.00 -10.21 7.67
C ILE A 32 10.73 -10.98 8.05
N ALA A 33 9.55 -10.43 7.78
CA ALA A 33 8.28 -11.13 8.04
C ALA A 33 8.01 -12.29 7.07
N GLY A 34 8.62 -12.27 5.87
CA GLY A 34 8.36 -13.26 4.82
C GLY A 34 9.60 -13.69 4.06
N TRP A 35 10.03 -12.87 3.08
CA TRP A 35 10.95 -13.25 2.01
C TRP A 35 12.36 -13.68 2.42
N PHE A 36 12.90 -13.11 3.51
CA PHE A 36 14.21 -13.50 4.05
C PHE A 36 14.10 -14.53 5.18
N GLY A 37 12.88 -15.04 5.42
CA GLY A 37 12.58 -16.03 6.45
C GLY A 37 12.03 -17.32 5.86
N SER A 38 10.89 -17.77 6.38
CA SER A 38 10.32 -19.09 6.09
C SER A 38 9.34 -19.13 4.91
N TYR A 39 9.09 -17.99 4.26
CA TYR A 39 8.16 -17.94 3.12
C TYR A 39 8.88 -18.28 1.82
N SER A 40 8.25 -19.11 1.00
CA SER A 40 8.71 -19.43 -0.36
C SER A 40 8.29 -18.32 -1.33
N PHE A 41 9.06 -18.14 -2.41
CA PHE A 41 8.67 -17.28 -3.53
C PHE A 41 7.54 -17.88 -4.40
N ILE A 42 7.09 -19.09 -4.08
CA ILE A 42 5.97 -19.80 -4.69
C ILE A 42 4.71 -19.56 -3.84
N CYS A 43 3.52 -19.61 -4.44
CA CYS A 43 2.27 -19.40 -3.70
C CYS A 43 2.22 -20.23 -2.41
N GLN A 44 1.98 -19.52 -1.30
CA GLN A 44 1.66 -20.12 -0.01
C GLN A 44 0.32 -19.61 0.50
N PRO A 45 -0.46 -20.47 1.19
CA PRO A 45 -1.71 -20.05 1.82
C PRO A 45 -1.44 -19.04 2.95
N CYS A 46 -2.41 -18.15 3.19
CA CYS A 46 -2.37 -17.22 4.32
C CYS A 46 -2.40 -17.99 5.65
N ASP A 47 -1.48 -17.67 6.54
CA ASP A 47 -1.55 -18.12 7.93
C ASP A 47 -2.41 -17.14 8.75
N PHE A 48 -3.60 -17.59 9.17
CA PHE A 48 -4.52 -16.84 10.03
C PHE A 48 -4.31 -17.09 11.52
N SER A 49 -3.28 -17.84 11.90
CA SER A 49 -2.97 -18.10 13.31
C SER A 49 -2.42 -16.86 14.01
N ASN A 50 -2.49 -16.84 15.34
CA ASN A 50 -1.86 -15.81 16.17
C ASN A 50 -0.34 -16.05 16.37
N SER A 51 0.31 -16.71 15.41
CA SER A 51 1.75 -16.94 15.48
C SER A 51 2.50 -15.61 15.41
N PRO A 52 3.66 -15.49 16.08
CA PRO A 52 4.45 -14.26 16.05
C PRO A 52 4.94 -13.92 14.63
N SER A 53 4.99 -14.90 13.71
CA SER A 53 5.33 -14.69 12.30
C SER A 53 4.14 -14.10 11.52
N ALA A 54 2.95 -14.67 11.66
CA ALA A 54 1.72 -14.17 11.04
C ALA A 54 1.39 -12.74 11.48
N LEU A 55 1.57 -12.43 12.77
CA LEU A 55 1.36 -11.07 13.30
C LEU A 55 2.38 -10.05 12.75
N LYS A 56 3.63 -10.47 12.50
CA LYS A 56 4.62 -9.60 11.84
C LYS A 56 4.23 -9.30 10.39
N MET A 57 3.74 -10.32 9.67
CA MET A 57 3.26 -10.18 8.30
C MET A 57 2.02 -9.28 8.23
N LEU A 58 1.07 -9.43 9.15
CA LEU A 58 -0.09 -8.56 9.28
C LEU A 58 0.31 -7.09 9.50
N ARG A 59 1.27 -6.84 10.40
CA ARG A 59 1.79 -5.48 10.64
C ARG A 59 2.45 -4.90 9.40
N ALA A 60 3.26 -5.68 8.69
CA ALA A 60 3.86 -5.24 7.43
C ALA A 60 2.78 -4.92 6.36
N ALA A 61 1.72 -5.74 6.27
CA ALA A 61 0.60 -5.52 5.35
C ALA A 61 -0.20 -4.24 5.68
N ILE A 62 -0.45 -3.97 6.97
CA ILE A 62 -1.11 -2.73 7.41
C ILE A 62 -0.22 -1.51 7.12
N SER A 63 1.08 -1.59 7.43
CA SER A 63 2.04 -0.52 7.12
C SER A 63 2.11 -0.22 5.61
N TYR A 64 2.08 -1.26 4.78
CA TYR A 64 2.04 -1.13 3.31
C TYR A 64 0.72 -0.54 2.81
N HIS A 65 -0.42 -0.93 3.39
CA HIS A 65 -1.70 -0.32 3.08
C HIS A 65 -1.73 1.17 3.43
N ALA A 66 -1.18 1.55 4.60
CA ALA A 66 -1.06 2.94 5.01
C ALA A 66 -0.20 3.77 4.04
N SER A 67 0.90 3.19 3.51
CA SER A 67 1.71 3.88 2.51
C SER A 67 0.90 4.18 1.25
N LYS A 68 0.10 3.23 0.74
CA LYS A 68 -0.77 3.45 -0.43
C LYS A 68 -1.82 4.53 -0.24
N PHE A 69 -2.27 4.74 0.99
CA PHE A 69 -3.16 5.86 1.31
C PHE A 69 -2.43 7.21 1.24
N LEU A 70 -1.15 7.25 1.61
CA LEU A 70 -0.32 8.44 1.49
C LEU A 70 0.07 8.72 0.02
N ASP A 71 0.36 7.69 -0.80
CA ASP A 71 0.52 7.86 -2.26
C ASP A 71 -0.72 8.54 -2.89
N PHE A 72 -1.92 8.19 -2.41
CA PHE A 72 -3.17 8.79 -2.87
C PHE A 72 -3.27 10.27 -2.48
N PHE A 73 -2.85 10.66 -1.27
CA PHE A 73 -2.85 12.07 -0.88
C PHE A 73 -1.89 12.93 -1.71
N ASP A 74 -0.73 12.41 -2.11
CA ASP A 74 0.16 13.10 -3.05
C ASP A 74 -0.57 13.45 -4.36
N THR A 75 -1.36 12.51 -4.89
CA THR A 75 -2.17 12.77 -6.10
C THR A 75 -3.24 13.84 -5.88
N ILE A 76 -3.88 13.88 -4.70
CA ILE A 76 -4.85 14.92 -4.34
C ILE A 76 -4.17 16.29 -4.32
N PHE A 77 -2.99 16.40 -3.72
CA PHE A 77 -2.25 17.65 -3.66
C PHE A 77 -1.78 18.11 -5.05
N PHE A 78 -1.45 17.21 -5.99
CA PHE A 78 -1.12 17.60 -7.36
C PHE A 78 -2.31 18.18 -8.12
N VAL A 79 -3.50 17.59 -7.95
CA VAL A 79 -4.74 18.10 -8.56
C VAL A 79 -5.12 19.46 -7.95
N LEU A 80 -5.09 19.58 -6.62
CA LEU A 80 -5.42 20.83 -5.93
C LEU A 80 -4.43 21.96 -6.26
N ASN A 81 -3.17 21.64 -6.55
CA ASN A 81 -2.14 22.61 -6.94
C ASN A 81 -2.08 22.87 -8.46
N HIS A 82 -3.05 22.37 -9.23
CA HIS A 82 -3.12 22.51 -10.68
C HIS A 82 -1.85 22.03 -11.42
N LYS A 83 -1.10 21.08 -10.84
CA LYS A 83 0.13 20.51 -11.43
C LYS A 83 -0.19 19.28 -12.28
N TYR A 84 -0.84 19.47 -13.42
CA TYR A 84 -1.29 18.37 -14.29
C TYR A 84 -0.21 17.77 -15.20
N SER A 85 0.96 18.38 -15.31
CA SER A 85 2.05 17.92 -16.21
C SER A 85 2.60 16.54 -15.86
N HIS A 86 2.43 16.09 -14.62
CA HIS A 86 2.95 14.81 -14.12
C HIS A 86 1.86 13.79 -13.77
N VAL A 87 0.57 14.16 -13.94
CA VAL A 87 -0.57 13.37 -13.49
C VAL A 87 -1.39 12.92 -14.70
N SER A 88 -1.24 11.65 -15.07
CA SER A 88 -2.06 11.00 -16.11
C SER A 88 -3.32 10.38 -15.51
N LEU A 89 -4.33 10.11 -16.34
CA LEU A 89 -5.54 9.38 -15.93
C LEU A 89 -5.19 8.01 -15.29
N LEU A 90 -4.21 7.31 -15.87
CA LEU A 90 -3.73 6.05 -15.33
C LEU A 90 -3.14 6.21 -13.92
N HIS A 91 -2.37 7.26 -13.68
CA HIS A 91 -1.80 7.55 -12.37
C HIS A 91 -2.91 7.75 -11.33
N VAL A 92 -3.91 8.59 -11.62
CA VAL A 92 -5.02 8.84 -10.68
C VAL A 92 -5.86 7.59 -10.46
N ALA A 93 -6.23 6.87 -11.53
CA ALA A 93 -7.01 5.65 -11.42
C ALA A 93 -6.27 4.59 -10.61
N HIS A 94 -4.98 4.37 -10.87
CA HIS A 94 -4.14 3.45 -10.11
C HIS A 94 -4.06 3.84 -8.62
N HIS A 95 -3.70 5.10 -8.31
CA HIS A 95 -3.54 5.53 -6.92
C HIS A 95 -4.86 5.63 -6.14
N ALA A 96 -6.00 5.78 -6.81
CA ALA A 96 -7.31 5.71 -6.16
C ALA A 96 -7.76 4.25 -5.91
N LEU A 97 -7.50 3.34 -6.85
CA LEU A 97 -7.94 1.94 -6.76
C LEU A 97 -7.06 1.09 -5.84
N MET A 98 -5.76 1.35 -5.79
CA MET A 98 -4.81 0.60 -4.96
C MET A 98 -5.15 0.58 -3.46
N PRO A 99 -5.41 1.71 -2.77
CA PRO A 99 -5.76 1.68 -1.35
C PRO A 99 -7.10 0.94 -1.11
N VAL A 100 -8.08 1.10 -1.99
CA VAL A 100 -9.37 0.39 -1.88
C VAL A 100 -9.17 -1.12 -2.05
N GLY A 101 -8.42 -1.55 -3.06
CA GLY A 101 -8.12 -2.97 -3.30
C GLY A 101 -7.32 -3.60 -2.15
N LEU A 102 -6.33 -2.89 -1.62
CA LEU A 102 -5.53 -3.36 -0.49
C LEU A 102 -6.33 -3.46 0.81
N TRP A 103 -7.34 -2.60 1.04
CA TRP A 103 -8.20 -2.70 2.22
C TRP A 103 -8.93 -4.05 2.27
N TYR A 104 -9.45 -4.50 1.12
CA TYR A 104 -10.04 -5.83 1.02
C TYR A 104 -9.01 -6.94 1.27
N GLY A 105 -7.79 -6.78 0.75
CA GLY A 105 -6.68 -7.72 0.98
C GLY A 105 -6.28 -7.83 2.45
N VAL A 106 -6.06 -6.71 3.15
CA VAL A 106 -5.70 -6.70 4.58
C VAL A 106 -6.81 -7.29 5.45
N ARG A 107 -8.08 -7.04 5.10
CA ARG A 107 -9.21 -7.51 5.91
C ARG A 107 -9.49 -9.00 5.77
N HIS A 108 -9.38 -9.55 4.55
CA HIS A 108 -9.75 -10.94 4.29
C HIS A 108 -8.53 -11.87 4.30
N GLU A 109 -7.37 -11.38 3.87
CA GLU A 109 -6.18 -12.20 3.60
C GLU A 109 -4.88 -11.43 3.95
N PRO A 110 -4.71 -10.99 5.22
CA PRO A 110 -3.51 -10.26 5.62
C PRO A 110 -2.28 -11.16 5.50
N GLY A 111 -1.34 -10.76 4.64
CA GLY A 111 -0.12 -11.53 4.39
C GLY A 111 -0.16 -12.38 3.14
N LYS A 112 -1.28 -12.42 2.42
CA LYS A 112 -1.25 -12.93 1.05
C LYS A 112 -0.53 -11.90 0.20
N PHE A 113 0.58 -12.34 -0.37
CA PHE A 113 1.24 -11.69 -1.50
C PHE A 113 0.40 -11.85 -2.78
N CYS A 114 -0.92 -11.61 -2.69
CA CYS A 114 -1.86 -11.92 -3.75
C CYS A 114 -2.26 -10.65 -4.48
N PHE A 115 -1.38 -10.20 -5.38
CA PHE A 115 -1.85 -9.52 -6.58
C PHE A 115 -1.67 -10.33 -7.86
N MET A 116 -1.05 -11.53 -7.92
CA MET A 116 -1.09 -12.25 -9.21
C MET A 116 -0.82 -13.76 -9.32
N LEU A 117 -0.26 -14.48 -8.36
CA LEU A 117 0.29 -15.83 -8.67
C LEU A 117 -0.21 -17.02 -7.86
N CYS A 118 -1.26 -16.87 -7.04
CA CYS A 118 -2.01 -18.03 -6.58
C CYS A 118 -3.37 -18.10 -7.25
N ARG A 119 -3.56 -19.08 -8.13
CA ARG A 119 -4.89 -19.44 -8.62
C ARG A 119 -5.70 -19.90 -7.43
N HIS A 120 -6.52 -19.00 -6.91
CA HIS A 120 -7.42 -19.28 -5.81
C HIS A 120 -8.63 -20.01 -6.38
N ASP A 121 -8.61 -21.35 -6.42
CA ASP A 121 -9.79 -22.14 -6.83
C ASP A 121 -11.00 -22.00 -5.88
N LYS A 122 -10.97 -21.10 -4.90
CA LYS A 122 -12.08 -20.83 -3.97
C LYS A 122 -12.16 -19.36 -3.50
N ILE A 123 -11.87 -18.34 -4.32
CA ILE A 123 -12.36 -16.97 -4.01
C ILE A 123 -13.67 -16.92 -4.76
N SER A 124 -14.75 -17.07 -4.01
CA SER A 124 -16.09 -16.90 -4.52
C SER A 124 -16.26 -15.46 -4.98
N PHE A 125 -16.00 -15.22 -6.27
CA PHE A 125 -16.38 -13.99 -6.98
C PHE A 125 -17.93 -13.84 -7.01
N ASN A 126 -18.67 -14.92 -6.70
CA ASN A 126 -20.13 -14.96 -6.56
C ASN A 126 -20.67 -14.35 -5.25
N ARG A 127 -19.86 -13.60 -4.48
CA ARG A 127 -20.35 -12.78 -3.36
C ARG A 127 -20.26 -11.28 -3.66
N PHE A 128 -19.90 -10.92 -4.90
CA PHE A 128 -19.80 -9.53 -5.38
C PHE A 128 -20.81 -9.20 -6.50
N LEU A 129 -21.76 -10.11 -6.79
CA LEU A 129 -23.01 -9.85 -7.50
C LEU A 129 -24.18 -10.34 -6.65
#